data_AF-A0A949PGZ3-F1
#
_entry.id   AF-A0A949PGZ3-F1
#
_cell.length_a   1.000
_cell.length_b   1.000
_cell.length_c   1.000
_cell.angle_alpha   90.00
_cell.angle_beta   90.00
_cell.angle_gamma   90.00
#
_symmetry.space_group_name_H-M   'P 1'
#
loop_
_entity.id
_entity.type
_entity.pdbx_description
1 polymer ?
#
loop_
_entity_poly.entity_id
_entity_poly.type
_entity_poly.pdbx_seq_one_letter_code
_entity_poly.pdbx_strand_id
1 'polypeptide(L)'
;SILLASSAASDVYKRQDKIAIGGGYPAGTIDLDASVTDNLKSVAKAKGVAVSDVNVCVLDRPRHAGIISEIRKNGAKVSLITDGDIAGVIATTDKTTGIDMYIGIGGAPEGVLAAAALRCIGGQMQGRLITDSDSQKARAAKMGIKDFDRKYEMNEMARGDVIFAATGVTDGDMLDGIKLIDGKLHTHTIVMRSYSGTVRYIRAEHGNTERFTG
;
A
#
# COMPACT_ATOMS: atom_id res chain seq x y z
N SER A 1 -11.24 -7.95 12.84
CA SER A 1 -12.46 -7.78 12.03
C SER A 1 -12.15 -6.91 10.82
N ILE A 2 -11.60 -7.52 9.78
CA ILE A 2 -11.25 -6.88 8.48
C ILE A 2 -12.48 -6.80 7.55
N LEU A 3 -13.54 -7.56 7.85
CA LEU A 3 -14.68 -7.78 6.95
C LEU A 3 -15.51 -6.52 6.63
N LEU A 4 -15.60 -5.52 7.52
CA LEU A 4 -16.49 -4.36 7.29
C LEU A 4 -15.88 -3.31 6.35
N ALA A 5 -14.55 -3.19 6.28
CA ALA A 5 -13.89 -2.25 5.36
C ALA A 5 -13.70 -2.87 3.96
N SER A 6 -13.39 -4.17 3.89
CA SER A 6 -13.22 -4.90 2.62
C SER A 6 -14.52 -5.04 1.84
N SER A 7 -15.65 -5.36 2.50
CA SER A 7 -16.95 -5.51 1.83
C SER A 7 -17.54 -4.17 1.35
N ALA A 8 -17.24 -3.08 2.07
CA ALA A 8 -17.63 -1.73 1.66
C ALA A 8 -16.78 -1.16 0.53
N ALA A 9 -15.48 -1.48 0.53
CA ALA A 9 -14.58 -1.08 -0.54
C ALA A 9 -14.91 -1.82 -1.84
N SER A 10 -15.25 -3.12 -1.81
CA SER A 10 -15.40 -3.92 -3.04
C SER A 10 -16.66 -3.61 -3.86
N ASP A 11 -17.77 -3.22 -3.22
CA ASP A 11 -19.08 -3.11 -3.90
C ASP A 11 -19.50 -1.67 -4.26
N VAL A 12 -18.79 -0.67 -3.70
CA VAL A 12 -19.15 0.75 -3.80
C VAL A 12 -18.02 1.64 -4.32
N TYR A 13 -16.78 1.36 -3.92
CA TYR A 13 -15.65 2.26 -4.16
C TYR A 13 -14.55 1.62 -4.99
N LYS A 14 -14.47 2.03 -6.26
CA LYS A 14 -13.42 1.52 -7.16
C LYS A 14 -12.05 2.15 -6.92
N ARG A 15 -11.99 3.35 -6.31
CA ARG A 15 -10.74 4.11 -6.19
C ARG A 15 -10.59 4.77 -4.82
N GLN A 16 -9.34 4.89 -4.40
CA GLN A 16 -8.91 5.55 -3.18
C GLN A 16 -7.61 6.29 -3.47
N ASP A 17 -7.53 7.54 -3.04
CA ASP A 17 -6.28 8.30 -2.98
C ASP A 17 -5.48 7.89 -1.74
N LYS A 18 -4.17 7.71 -1.88
CA LYS A 18 -3.31 7.07 -0.89
C LYS A 18 -1.99 7.79 -0.78
N ILE A 19 -1.54 7.99 0.45
CA ILE A 19 -0.17 8.37 0.78
C ILE A 19 0.34 7.47 1.90
N ALA A 20 1.57 6.98 1.78
CA ALA A 20 2.16 6.10 2.78
C ALA A 20 3.68 6.27 2.90
N ILE A 21 4.20 6.07 4.11
CA ILE A 21 5.62 5.99 4.43
C ILE A 21 5.85 4.87 5.45
N GLY A 22 7.08 4.34 5.50
CA GLY A 22 7.48 3.35 6.50
C GLY A 22 7.63 3.91 7.91
N GLY A 23 8.03 3.04 8.84
CA GLY A 23 8.29 3.41 10.23
C GLY A 23 9.54 4.27 10.43
N GLY A 24 9.68 4.86 11.62
CA GLY A 24 10.85 5.66 12.00
C GLY A 24 10.70 7.17 11.81
N TYR A 25 9.58 7.64 11.26
CA TYR A 25 9.26 9.05 11.11
C TYR A 25 8.31 9.56 12.21
N PRO A 26 8.39 10.84 12.62
CA PRO A 26 7.44 11.45 13.55
C PRO A 26 5.99 11.34 13.05
N ALA A 27 5.03 11.16 13.96
CA ALA A 27 3.62 11.12 13.59
C ALA A 27 3.18 12.41 12.87
N GLY A 28 2.36 12.27 11.81
CA GLY A 28 1.91 13.40 10.99
C GLY A 28 2.98 13.91 10.02
N THR A 29 3.95 13.08 9.65
CA THR A 29 4.96 13.45 8.64
C THR A 29 4.34 13.61 7.25
N ILE A 30 3.28 12.85 6.97
CA ILE A 30 2.53 12.93 5.71
C ILE A 30 1.10 13.40 5.95
N ASP A 31 0.56 14.13 4.99
CA ASP A 31 -0.84 14.53 4.94
C ASP A 31 -1.35 14.50 3.50
N LEU A 32 -2.44 13.78 3.25
CA LEU A 32 -3.11 13.67 1.96
C LEU A 32 -3.69 15.01 1.46
N ASP A 33 -3.97 15.96 2.37
CA ASP A 33 -4.43 17.31 2.00
C ASP A 33 -3.28 18.27 1.68
N ALA A 34 -2.05 17.91 2.05
CA ALA A 34 -0.88 18.70 1.70
C ALA A 34 -0.49 18.44 0.25
N SER A 35 0.16 19.43 -0.38
CA SER A 35 0.70 19.26 -1.72
C SER A 35 1.75 18.15 -1.76
N VAL A 36 2.01 17.58 -2.95
CA VAL A 36 3.08 16.59 -3.09
C VAL A 36 4.42 17.21 -2.72
N THR A 37 4.61 18.48 -3.08
CA THR A 37 5.77 19.30 -2.69
C THR A 37 5.97 19.38 -1.18
N ASP A 38 4.90 19.62 -0.41
CA ASP A 38 5.01 19.75 1.06
C ASP A 38 5.27 18.41 1.73
N ASN A 39 4.64 17.34 1.26
CA ASN A 39 4.92 15.98 1.72
C ASN A 39 6.39 15.58 1.45
N LEU A 40 6.91 15.88 0.25
CA LEU A 40 8.32 15.64 -0.10
C LEU A 40 9.28 16.36 0.86
N LYS A 41 9.03 17.65 1.13
CA LYS A 41 9.83 18.44 2.08
C LYS A 41 9.74 17.91 3.50
N SER A 42 8.54 17.50 3.92
CA SER A 42 8.30 16.94 5.25
C SER A 42 9.06 15.64 5.46
N VAL A 43 8.96 14.71 4.50
CA VAL A 43 9.70 13.43 4.51
C VAL A 43 11.21 13.67 4.45
N ALA A 44 11.69 14.56 3.55
CA ALA A 44 13.11 14.90 3.44
C ALA A 44 13.67 15.45 4.76
N LYS A 45 12.92 16.38 5.40
CA LYS A 45 13.28 16.97 6.70
C LYS A 45 13.32 15.91 7.79
N ALA A 46 12.32 15.03 7.86
CA ALA A 46 12.25 13.97 8.86
C ALA A 46 13.36 12.91 8.67
N LYS A 47 13.75 12.63 7.42
CA LYS A 47 14.86 11.74 7.06
C LYS A 47 16.25 12.40 7.22
N GLY A 48 16.32 13.74 7.24
CA GLY A 48 17.57 14.50 7.32
C GLY A 48 18.35 14.56 6.01
N VAL A 49 17.66 14.52 4.85
CA VAL A 49 18.26 14.52 3.51
C VAL A 49 17.69 15.64 2.63
N ALA A 50 18.27 15.86 1.46
CA ALA A 50 17.70 16.77 0.46
C ALA A 50 16.46 16.14 -0.19
N VAL A 51 15.55 16.98 -0.71
CA VAL A 51 14.35 16.49 -1.44
C VAL A 51 14.73 15.61 -2.64
N SER A 52 15.87 15.88 -3.28
CA SER A 52 16.40 15.07 -4.39
C SER A 52 16.79 13.63 -4.01
N ASP A 53 16.97 13.38 -2.72
CA ASP A 53 17.31 12.05 -2.18
C ASP A 53 16.07 11.28 -1.71
N VAL A 54 14.88 11.87 -1.81
CA VAL A 54 13.60 11.20 -1.56
C VAL A 54 13.17 10.47 -2.83
N ASN A 55 12.82 9.19 -2.68
CA ASN A 55 12.27 8.38 -3.77
C ASN A 55 10.81 8.03 -3.53
N VAL A 56 9.95 8.39 -4.48
CA VAL A 56 8.51 8.17 -4.39
C VAL A 56 8.07 7.08 -5.36
N CYS A 57 7.42 6.05 -4.84
CA CYS A 57 6.76 5.02 -5.62
C CYS A 57 5.38 5.49 -6.08
N VAL A 58 5.08 5.34 -7.37
CA VAL A 58 3.80 5.75 -7.98
C VAL A 58 3.39 4.72 -9.03
N LEU A 59 2.10 4.38 -9.08
CA LEU A 59 1.55 3.59 -10.19
C LEU A 59 1.66 4.34 -11.53
N ASP A 60 2.20 3.69 -12.56
CA ASP A 60 2.29 4.26 -13.90
C ASP A 60 0.92 4.26 -14.59
N ARG A 61 0.19 5.35 -14.42
CA ARG A 61 -1.16 5.55 -14.97
C ARG A 61 -1.31 7.00 -15.41
N PRO A 62 -2.06 7.29 -16.50
CA PRO A 62 -2.28 8.66 -16.97
C PRO A 62 -2.82 9.62 -15.89
N ARG A 63 -3.68 9.11 -14.99
CA ARG A 63 -4.22 9.88 -13.85
C ARG A 63 -3.16 10.37 -12.85
N HIS A 64 -1.96 9.82 -12.84
CA HIS A 64 -0.86 10.24 -11.95
C HIS A 64 0.15 11.17 -12.63
N ALA A 65 -0.08 11.58 -13.89
CA ALA A 65 0.84 12.47 -14.60
C ALA A 65 1.12 13.78 -13.84
N GLY A 66 0.09 14.34 -13.18
CA GLY A 66 0.24 15.53 -12.33
C GLY A 66 1.15 15.29 -11.13
N ILE A 67 0.92 14.20 -10.38
CA ILE A 67 1.73 13.78 -9.23
C ILE A 67 3.18 13.56 -9.66
N ILE A 68 3.40 12.78 -10.73
CA ILE A 68 4.74 12.47 -11.25
C ILE A 68 5.48 13.74 -11.69
N SER A 69 4.78 14.66 -12.38
CA SER A 69 5.35 15.94 -12.80
C SER A 69 5.76 16.79 -11.61
N GLU A 70 4.92 16.88 -10.57
CA GLU A 70 5.22 17.65 -9.36
C GLU A 70 6.41 17.07 -8.60
N ILE A 71 6.52 15.74 -8.47
CA ILE A 71 7.67 15.08 -7.84
C ILE A 71 8.96 15.44 -8.58
N ARG A 72 8.97 15.26 -9.91
CA ARG A 72 10.14 15.54 -10.76
C ARG A 72 10.52 17.02 -10.72
N LYS A 73 9.54 17.93 -10.70
CA LYS A 73 9.78 19.38 -10.61
C LYS A 73 10.50 19.78 -9.33
N ASN A 74 10.28 19.05 -8.24
CA ASN A 74 10.98 19.25 -6.96
C ASN A 74 12.34 18.51 -6.89
N GLY A 75 12.73 17.79 -7.94
CA GLY A 75 14.02 17.08 -8.03
C GLY A 75 14.06 15.73 -7.34
N ALA A 76 12.96 15.27 -6.73
CA ALA A 76 12.86 13.96 -6.10
C ALA A 76 12.82 12.82 -7.14
N LYS A 77 13.22 11.62 -6.72
CA LYS A 77 13.22 10.42 -7.56
C LYS A 77 11.80 9.84 -7.64
N VAL A 78 11.47 9.25 -8.78
CA VAL A 78 10.18 8.57 -9.01
C VAL A 78 10.46 7.14 -9.43
N SER A 79 9.93 6.18 -8.66
CA SER A 79 9.91 4.76 -9.01
C SER A 79 8.52 4.40 -9.52
N LEU A 80 8.42 4.07 -10.81
CA LEU A 80 7.15 3.74 -11.44
C LEU A 80 6.89 2.23 -11.36
N ILE A 81 5.70 1.85 -10.91
CA ILE A 81 5.23 0.47 -10.91
C ILE A 81 4.02 0.30 -11.84
N THR A 82 3.98 -0.78 -12.61
CA THR A 82 2.89 -1.03 -13.56
C THR A 82 1.65 -1.63 -12.89
N ASP A 83 1.81 -2.31 -11.76
CA ASP A 83 0.71 -2.80 -10.91
C ASP A 83 1.23 -3.04 -9.48
N GLY A 84 0.33 -3.36 -8.54
CA GLY A 84 0.69 -3.81 -7.19
C GLY A 84 1.01 -2.66 -6.22
N ASP A 85 0.05 -1.76 -6.01
CA ASP A 85 0.20 -0.67 -5.02
C ASP A 85 0.39 -1.17 -3.58
N ILE A 86 -0.12 -2.35 -3.23
CA ILE A 86 0.17 -3.00 -1.94
C ILE A 86 1.68 -3.22 -1.78
N ALA A 87 2.34 -3.78 -2.80
CA ALA A 87 3.78 -4.01 -2.76
C ALA A 87 4.56 -2.69 -2.74
N GLY A 88 4.12 -1.68 -3.50
CA GLY A 88 4.72 -0.34 -3.48
C GLY A 88 4.63 0.33 -2.11
N VAL A 89 3.50 0.17 -1.39
CA VAL A 89 3.35 0.66 -0.01
C VAL A 89 4.23 -0.13 0.96
N ILE A 90 4.28 -1.46 0.88
CA ILE A 90 5.14 -2.27 1.75
C ILE A 90 6.63 -1.94 1.52
N ALA A 91 7.03 -1.67 0.28
CA ALA A 91 8.40 -1.31 -0.06
C ALA A 91 8.90 -0.07 0.70
N THR A 92 8.02 0.87 1.05
CA THR A 92 8.36 2.05 1.88
C THR A 92 8.93 1.71 3.26
N THR A 93 8.74 0.46 3.71
CA THR A 93 9.19 -0.03 5.02
C THR A 93 10.53 -0.75 4.97
N ASP A 94 11.00 -1.10 3.77
CA ASP A 94 12.26 -1.78 3.56
C ASP A 94 13.27 -0.80 2.96
N LYS A 95 14.27 -0.44 3.79
CA LYS A 95 15.34 0.48 3.41
C LYS A 95 16.16 0.01 2.21
N THR A 96 16.19 -1.29 1.91
CA THR A 96 16.95 -1.84 0.79
C THR A 96 16.31 -1.55 -0.57
N THR A 97 15.00 -1.31 -0.60
CA THR A 97 14.27 -0.92 -1.83
C THR A 97 14.61 0.50 -2.27
N GLY A 98 15.09 1.33 -1.33
CA GLY A 98 15.32 2.75 -1.56
C GLY A 98 14.05 3.55 -1.84
N ILE A 99 12.85 3.00 -1.61
CA ILE A 99 11.57 3.70 -1.72
C ILE A 99 11.26 4.33 -0.35
N ASP A 100 11.03 5.64 -0.32
CA ASP A 100 10.77 6.37 0.92
C ASP A 100 9.27 6.61 1.16
N MET A 101 8.52 6.79 0.08
CA MET A 101 7.11 7.19 0.14
C MET A 101 6.35 6.57 -1.04
N TYR A 102 5.08 6.26 -0.83
CA TYR A 102 4.12 5.94 -1.88
C TYR A 102 3.07 7.05 -1.96
N ILE A 103 2.77 7.53 -3.17
CA ILE A 103 1.65 8.46 -3.42
C ILE A 103 0.90 8.01 -4.67
N GLY A 104 -0.43 7.96 -4.58
CA GLY A 104 -1.27 7.87 -5.76
C GLY A 104 -2.64 7.26 -5.53
N ILE A 105 -3.38 7.14 -6.62
CA ILE A 105 -4.75 6.64 -6.67
C ILE A 105 -4.75 5.18 -7.14
N GLY A 106 -5.19 4.30 -6.24
CA GLY A 106 -5.33 2.86 -6.47
C GLY A 106 -6.73 2.38 -6.12
N GLY A 107 -6.93 1.07 -6.06
CA GLY A 107 -8.21 0.49 -5.63
C GLY A 107 -8.41 0.61 -4.12
N ALA A 108 -9.64 0.85 -3.67
CA ALA A 108 -9.93 0.99 -2.24
C ALA A 108 -9.68 -0.31 -1.43
N PRO A 109 -10.05 -1.51 -1.92
CA PRO A 109 -9.76 -2.76 -1.23
C PRO A 109 -8.26 -2.97 -0.99
N GLU A 110 -7.44 -2.66 -1.97
CA GLU A 110 -5.99 -2.76 -1.92
C GLU A 110 -5.39 -1.78 -0.89
N GLY A 111 -6.01 -0.61 -0.73
CA GLY A 111 -5.59 0.34 0.31
C GLY A 111 -5.83 -0.19 1.73
N VAL A 112 -6.92 -0.93 1.95
CA VAL A 112 -7.17 -1.61 3.23
C VAL A 112 -6.13 -2.72 3.47
N LEU A 113 -5.75 -3.47 2.44
CA LEU A 113 -4.72 -4.51 2.54
C LEU A 113 -3.33 -3.91 2.81
N ALA A 114 -2.98 -2.82 2.13
CA ALA A 114 -1.74 -2.07 2.37
C ALA A 114 -1.70 -1.49 3.79
N ALA A 115 -2.81 -0.93 4.27
CA ALA A 115 -2.94 -0.47 5.65
C ALA A 115 -2.78 -1.63 6.65
N ALA A 116 -3.34 -2.81 6.37
CA ALA A 116 -3.18 -4.00 7.21
C ALA A 116 -1.72 -4.47 7.27
N ALA A 117 -0.99 -4.43 6.16
CA ALA A 117 0.44 -4.72 6.12
C ALA A 117 1.23 -3.71 6.97
N LEU A 118 1.05 -2.41 6.74
CA LEU A 118 1.71 -1.35 7.52
C LEU A 118 1.36 -1.39 9.01
N ARG A 119 0.14 -1.81 9.38
CA ARG A 119 -0.23 -2.05 10.80
C ARG A 119 0.64 -3.10 11.47
N CYS A 120 1.22 -4.03 10.70
CA CYS A 120 2.05 -5.08 11.24
C CYS A 120 3.53 -4.69 11.39
N ILE A 121 4.02 -3.82 10.50
CA ILE A 121 5.46 -3.47 10.37
C ILE A 121 5.78 -2.04 10.82
N GLY A 122 4.77 -1.19 10.97
CA GLY A 122 4.90 0.20 11.35
C GLY A 122 5.02 1.14 10.16
N GLY A 123 4.55 2.38 10.35
CA GLY A 123 4.55 3.43 9.34
C GLY A 123 3.35 4.34 9.49
N GLN A 124 3.13 5.16 8.46
CA GLN A 124 1.99 6.07 8.39
C GLN A 124 1.33 5.87 7.02
N MET A 125 0.01 5.87 7.00
CA MET A 125 -0.75 5.83 5.77
C MET A 125 -2.08 6.54 5.97
N GLN A 126 -2.44 7.35 4.98
CA GLN A 126 -3.76 7.94 4.86
C GLN A 126 -4.39 7.51 3.55
N GLY A 127 -5.71 7.30 3.59
CA GLY A 127 -6.51 7.01 2.42
C GLY A 127 -7.78 7.84 2.37
N ARG A 128 -8.19 8.30 1.18
CA ARG A 128 -9.48 8.97 0.96
C ARG A 128 -10.22 8.27 -0.18
N LEU A 129 -11.47 7.89 0.08
CA LEU A 129 -12.30 7.24 -0.93
C LEU A 129 -12.69 8.24 -2.01
N ILE A 130 -12.61 7.85 -3.28
CA ILE A 130 -12.98 8.70 -4.40
C ILE A 130 -14.38 8.32 -4.87
N THR A 131 -15.34 9.24 -4.74
CA THR A 131 -16.68 9.13 -5.35
C THR A 131 -16.76 9.99 -6.60
N ASP A 132 -16.79 9.37 -7.77
CA ASP A 132 -16.88 10.05 -9.06
C ASP A 132 -18.32 10.20 -9.57
N SER A 133 -19.30 9.58 -8.91
CA SER A 133 -20.71 9.63 -9.33
C SER A 133 -21.70 9.69 -8.17
N ASP A 134 -22.88 10.23 -8.43
CA ASP A 134 -23.99 10.24 -7.46
C ASP A 134 -24.46 8.83 -7.09
N SER A 135 -24.32 7.85 -8.00
CA SER A 135 -24.62 6.45 -7.70
C SER A 135 -23.65 5.85 -6.68
N GLN A 136 -22.36 6.22 -6.73
CA GLN A 136 -21.37 5.83 -5.72
C GLN A 136 -21.66 6.51 -4.38
N LYS A 137 -21.97 7.81 -4.38
CA LYS A 137 -22.36 8.54 -3.16
C LYS A 137 -23.59 7.93 -2.50
N ALA A 138 -24.62 7.58 -3.27
CA ALA A 138 -25.85 6.96 -2.75
C ALA A 138 -25.60 5.58 -2.14
N ARG A 139 -24.77 4.74 -2.79
CA ARG A 139 -24.37 3.44 -2.22
C ARG A 139 -23.57 3.61 -0.95
N ALA A 140 -22.62 4.54 -0.92
CA ALA A 140 -21.79 4.80 0.24
C ALA A 140 -22.56 5.33 1.45
N ALA A 141 -23.55 6.19 1.21
CA ALA A 141 -24.47 6.63 2.25
C ALA A 141 -25.23 5.46 2.89
N LYS A 142 -25.65 4.46 2.10
CA LYS A 142 -26.27 3.22 2.62
C LYS A 142 -25.31 2.39 3.48
N MET A 143 -24.00 2.53 3.27
CA MET A 143 -22.96 1.88 4.08
C MET A 143 -22.54 2.70 5.31
N GLY A 144 -23.22 3.83 5.57
CA GLY A 144 -22.96 4.68 6.73
C GLY A 144 -21.83 5.70 6.54
N ILE A 145 -21.29 5.85 5.32
CA ILE A 145 -20.32 6.91 5.01
C ILE A 145 -21.10 8.20 4.77
N LYS A 146 -20.88 9.18 5.65
CA LYS A 146 -21.56 10.48 5.61
C LYS A 146 -20.68 11.61 5.07
N ASP A 147 -19.37 11.43 5.19
CA ASP A 147 -18.36 12.39 4.77
C ASP A 147 -17.49 11.74 3.69
N PHE A 148 -17.59 12.26 2.47
CA PHE A 148 -16.87 11.76 1.30
C PHE A 148 -15.46 12.33 1.19
N ASP A 149 -15.17 13.43 1.87
CA ASP A 149 -13.86 14.07 1.89
C ASP A 149 -13.01 13.59 3.07
N ARG A 150 -13.58 12.71 3.91
CA ARG A 150 -12.91 12.10 5.05
C ARG A 150 -11.63 11.38 4.66
N LYS A 151 -10.56 11.72 5.37
CA LYS A 151 -9.32 10.94 5.44
C LYS A 151 -9.49 9.80 6.44
N TYR A 152 -9.03 8.62 6.06
CA TYR A 152 -8.95 7.46 6.93
C TYR A 152 -7.48 7.22 7.26
N GLU A 153 -7.16 7.21 8.54
CA GLU A 153 -5.85 6.79 9.00
C GLU A 153 -5.69 5.27 8.87
N MET A 154 -4.45 4.80 8.75
CA MET A 154 -4.10 3.38 8.70
C MET A 154 -4.80 2.56 9.80
N ASN A 155 -4.82 3.07 11.03
CA ASN A 155 -5.44 2.42 12.19
C ASN A 155 -6.96 2.34 12.09
N GLU A 156 -7.59 3.22 11.30
CA GLU A 156 -9.02 3.20 11.07
C GLU A 156 -9.40 2.24 9.94
N MET A 157 -8.54 2.09 8.92
CA MET A 157 -8.71 1.16 7.81
C MET A 157 -8.55 -0.30 8.24
N ALA A 158 -7.58 -0.59 9.13
CA ALA A 158 -7.31 -1.93 9.65
C ALA A 158 -7.24 -1.94 11.19
N ARG A 159 -8.38 -2.26 11.82
CA ARG A 159 -8.58 -2.19 13.28
C ARG A 159 -8.36 -3.55 13.98
N GLY A 160 -7.93 -3.47 15.25
CA GLY A 160 -7.76 -4.62 16.14
C GLY A 160 -6.44 -5.35 15.96
N ASP A 161 -6.43 -6.65 16.29
CA ASP A 161 -5.33 -7.56 15.96
C ASP A 161 -5.41 -7.91 14.46
N VAL A 162 -4.33 -7.61 13.74
CA VAL A 162 -4.24 -7.68 12.28
C VAL A 162 -3.18 -8.69 11.92
N ILE A 163 -3.55 -9.62 11.04
CA ILE A 163 -2.63 -10.55 10.40
C ILE A 163 -2.69 -10.26 8.90
N PHE A 164 -1.51 -10.11 8.29
CA PHE A 164 -1.36 -9.99 6.85
C PHE A 164 -0.58 -11.19 6.33
N ALA A 165 -1.01 -11.75 5.21
CA ALA A 165 -0.27 -12.80 4.51
C ALA A 165 -0.35 -12.56 3.00
N ALA A 166 0.78 -12.73 2.30
CA ALA A 166 0.84 -12.65 0.84
C ALA A 166 1.85 -13.67 0.31
N THR A 167 1.55 -14.27 -0.85
CA THR A 167 2.41 -15.23 -1.54
C THR A 167 2.70 -14.69 -2.94
N GLY A 168 3.96 -14.75 -3.36
CA GLY A 168 4.36 -14.36 -4.71
C GLY A 168 3.82 -15.33 -5.75
N VAL A 169 3.10 -14.81 -6.75
CA VAL A 169 2.63 -15.60 -7.90
C VAL A 169 3.65 -15.53 -9.02
N THR A 170 4.07 -14.32 -9.38
CA THR A 170 5.20 -14.01 -10.26
C THR A 170 6.37 -13.49 -9.44
N ASP A 171 7.59 -13.59 -9.97
CA ASP A 171 8.76 -12.98 -9.34
C ASP A 171 8.54 -11.46 -9.22
N GLY A 172 8.77 -10.94 -8.02
CA GLY A 172 8.73 -9.51 -7.72
C GLY A 172 9.72 -9.15 -6.62
N ASP A 173 9.89 -7.86 -6.36
CA ASP A 173 10.94 -7.36 -5.47
C ASP A 173 10.80 -7.86 -4.02
N MET A 174 9.55 -8.16 -3.59
CA MET A 174 9.26 -8.60 -2.23
C MET A 174 9.22 -10.13 -2.07
N LEU A 175 8.71 -10.85 -3.07
CA LEU A 175 8.45 -12.29 -2.99
C LEU A 175 8.78 -12.94 -4.33
N ASP A 176 9.41 -14.12 -4.24
CA ASP A 176 9.62 -14.95 -5.42
C ASP A 176 8.28 -15.52 -5.90
N GLY A 177 8.15 -15.64 -7.21
CA GLY A 177 7.02 -16.29 -7.85
C GLY A 177 7.03 -17.80 -7.60
N ILE A 178 5.92 -18.43 -7.96
CA ILE A 178 5.77 -19.88 -7.86
C ILE A 178 6.72 -20.55 -8.87
N LYS A 179 7.51 -21.52 -8.41
CA LYS A 179 8.47 -22.25 -9.26
C LYS A 179 8.22 -23.75 -9.17
N LEU A 180 8.17 -24.44 -10.32
CA LEU A 180 8.17 -25.89 -10.38
C LEU A 180 9.62 -26.36 -10.57
N ILE A 181 10.19 -27.01 -9.56
CA ILE A 181 11.57 -27.50 -9.55
C ILE A 181 11.54 -28.96 -9.12
N ASP A 182 12.14 -29.87 -9.91
CA ASP A 182 12.20 -31.30 -9.63
C ASP A 182 10.85 -31.95 -9.30
N GLY A 183 9.79 -31.50 -9.97
CA GLY A 183 8.42 -31.99 -9.77
C GLY A 183 7.74 -31.47 -8.49
N LYS A 184 8.30 -30.47 -7.82
CA LYS A 184 7.75 -29.85 -6.61
C LYS A 184 7.49 -28.36 -6.82
N LEU A 185 6.39 -27.87 -6.25
CA LEU A 185 6.08 -26.43 -6.29
C LEU A 185 6.77 -25.74 -5.13
N HIS A 186 7.45 -24.63 -5.41
CA HIS A 186 8.05 -23.76 -4.42
C HIS A 186 7.26 -22.47 -4.35
N THR A 187 6.95 -22.03 -3.13
CA THR A 187 6.24 -20.79 -2.86
C THR A 187 7.02 -19.93 -1.86
N HIS A 188 6.98 -18.63 -2.03
CA HIS A 188 7.54 -17.66 -1.09
C HIS A 188 6.40 -16.78 -0.53
N THR A 189 6.19 -16.87 0.77
CA THR A 189 5.09 -16.20 1.50
C THR A 189 5.65 -15.30 2.58
N ILE A 190 5.10 -14.10 2.73
CA ILE A 190 5.29 -13.25 3.91
C ILE A 190 4.05 -13.35 4.82
N VAL A 191 4.26 -13.47 6.12
CA VAL A 191 3.21 -13.43 7.14
C VAL A 191 3.60 -12.46 8.24
N MET A 192 2.69 -11.55 8.58
CA MET A 192 2.94 -10.46 9.52
C MET A 192 1.80 -10.38 10.54
N ARG A 193 2.09 -10.02 11.79
CA ARG A 193 1.07 -9.83 12.82
C ARG A 193 1.33 -8.60 13.68
N SER A 194 0.34 -7.71 13.75
CA SER A 194 0.44 -6.43 14.47
C SER A 194 0.60 -6.58 15.97
N TYR A 195 -0.06 -7.56 16.60
CA TYR A 195 0.07 -7.78 18.04
C TYR A 195 1.50 -8.10 18.47
N SER A 196 2.22 -8.93 17.70
CA SER A 196 3.56 -9.39 18.04
C SER A 196 4.67 -8.61 17.31
N GLY A 197 4.34 -7.77 16.33
CA GLY A 197 5.33 -7.12 15.43
C GLY A 197 6.18 -8.11 14.63
N THR A 198 5.79 -9.39 14.59
CA THR A 198 6.57 -10.46 13.96
C THR A 198 6.31 -10.48 12.47
N VAL A 199 7.39 -10.48 11.69
CA VAL A 199 7.40 -10.71 10.24
C VAL A 199 8.07 -12.06 9.99
N ARG A 200 7.43 -12.92 9.21
CA ARG A 200 7.94 -14.23 8.81
C ARG A 200 7.99 -14.33 7.30
N TYR A 201 9.15 -14.71 6.79
CA TYR A 201 9.32 -15.15 5.41
C TYR A 201 9.33 -16.68 5.40
N ILE A 202 8.43 -17.26 4.63
CA ILE A 202 8.19 -18.70 4.57
C ILE A 202 8.48 -19.15 3.13
N ARG A 203 9.53 -19.95 2.96
CA ARG A 203 9.77 -20.71 1.74
C ARG A 203 9.25 -22.12 1.97
N ALA A 204 8.30 -22.55 1.15
CA ALA A 204 7.69 -23.87 1.26
C ALA A 204 7.87 -24.66 -0.03
N GLU A 205 7.99 -25.98 0.12
CA GLU A 205 8.07 -26.96 -0.95
C GLU A 205 6.84 -27.87 -0.87
N HIS A 206 6.12 -28.00 -1.97
CA HIS A 206 4.88 -28.77 -2.07
C HIS A 206 5.10 -29.94 -3.04
N GLY A 207 5.18 -31.15 -2.51
CA GLY A 207 5.47 -32.37 -3.28
C GLY A 207 4.28 -33.02 -3.99
N ASN A 208 3.04 -32.65 -3.65
CA ASN A 208 1.84 -33.13 -4.34
C ASN A 208 1.30 -32.03 -5.25
N THR A 209 1.77 -32.00 -6.49
CA THR A 209 1.43 -30.95 -7.46
C THR A 209 0.06 -31.14 -8.10
N GLU A 210 -0.51 -32.36 -8.08
CA GLU A 210 -1.84 -32.68 -8.64
C GLU A 210 -2.97 -31.90 -7.96
N ARG A 211 -2.77 -31.48 -6.70
CA ARG A 211 -3.75 -30.63 -5.98
C ARG A 211 -3.80 -29.19 -6.46
N PHE A 212 -2.90 -28.77 -7.35
CA PHE A 212 -2.79 -27.40 -7.86
C PHE A 212 -3.07 -27.28 -9.35
N THR A 213 -3.12 -28.40 -10.07
CA THR A 213 -3.57 -28.49 -11.46
C THR A 213 -5.01 -28.98 -11.48
N GLY A 214 -5.95 -28.05 -11.29
CA GLY A 214 -7.38 -28.31 -11.49
C GLY A 214 -7.75 -28.34 -12.97
#